data_AF-A0A424Y551-F1
#
_entry.id   AF-A0A424Y551-F1
#
_cell.length_a   1.000
_cell.length_b   1.000
_cell.length_c   1.000
_cell.angle_alpha   90.00
_cell.angle_beta   90.00
_cell.angle_gamma   90.00
#
_symmetry.space_group_name_H-M   'P 1'
#
loop_
_entity.id
_entity.type
_entity.pdbx_description
1 polymer ?
#
loop_
_entity_poly.entity_id
_entity_poly.type
_entity_poly.pdbx_seq_one_letter_code
_entity_poly.pdbx_strand_id
1 'polypeptide(L)'
;MWMWFDAWVTPGKYRLITPDIDTSGYSDLHLTFKHYTIGHDIDGYTMSLEVSKDGGLTWDSYWSVAPTDVIGSWDAPDIVSIDLSDYDGETLRIAWVFDCSGLIVDDPLDFWGIDDIVLTGIPE
;
A
#
# COMPACT_ATOMS: atom_id res chain seq x y z
N MET A 1 -9.97 -5.48 0.78
CA MET A 1 -10.34 -4.93 -0.57
C MET A 1 -9.39 -5.58 -1.55
N TRP A 2 -9.87 -6.36 -2.52
CA TRP A 2 -8.97 -7.10 -3.41
C TRP A 2 -8.47 -6.24 -4.57
N MET A 3 -7.16 -6.23 -4.80
CA MET A 3 -6.57 -5.73 -6.06
C MET A 3 -6.22 -6.95 -6.90
N TRP A 4 -6.97 -7.18 -7.97
CA TRP A 4 -6.66 -8.24 -8.92
C TRP A 4 -5.86 -7.66 -10.07
N PHE A 5 -4.68 -8.22 -10.32
CA PHE A 5 -3.91 -8.02 -11.53
C PHE A 5 -4.15 -9.23 -12.44
N ASP A 6 -4.66 -9.01 -13.66
CA ASP A 6 -4.69 -10.07 -14.68
C ASP A 6 -3.24 -10.41 -15.07
N ALA A 7 -2.98 -11.64 -15.53
CA ALA A 7 -1.66 -12.26 -15.79
C ALA A 7 -0.84 -11.61 -16.93
N TRP A 8 -1.10 -10.34 -17.20
CA TRP A 8 -0.41 -9.44 -18.12
C TRP A 8 -0.41 -8.05 -17.50
N VAL A 9 0.44 -7.82 -16.50
CA VAL A 9 0.61 -6.47 -15.97
C VAL A 9 1.41 -5.65 -16.99
N THR A 10 0.75 -4.68 -17.63
CA THR A 10 1.47 -3.68 -18.41
C THR A 10 2.47 -2.96 -17.51
N PRO A 11 3.78 -2.90 -17.83
CA PRO A 11 4.74 -2.19 -17.00
C PRO A 11 4.26 -0.77 -16.68
N GLY A 12 4.21 -0.44 -15.40
CA GLY A 12 3.65 0.82 -14.94
C GLY A 12 3.59 0.95 -13.43
N LYS A 13 3.05 2.09 -12.99
CA LYS A 13 2.81 2.40 -11.58
C LYS A 13 1.31 2.47 -11.34
N TYR A 14 0.81 1.54 -10.54
CA TYR A 14 -0.59 1.40 -10.18
C TYR A 14 -0.80 1.88 -8.75
N ARG A 15 -1.96 2.49 -8.48
CA ARG A 15 -2.28 3.05 -7.17
C ARG A 15 -3.72 2.76 -6.81
N LEU A 16 -3.96 2.24 -5.61
CA LEU A 16 -5.25 2.33 -4.94
C LEU A 16 -5.19 3.48 -3.95
N ILE A 17 -6.02 4.50 -4.18
CA ILE A 17 -5.98 5.76 -3.41
C ILE A 17 -7.29 5.89 -2.63
N THR A 18 -7.20 6.23 -1.34
CA THR A 18 -8.37 6.57 -0.53
C THR A 18 -8.99 7.90 -1.00
N PRO A 19 -10.29 8.15 -0.69
CA PRO A 19 -10.80 9.51 -0.62
C PRO A 19 -10.01 10.36 0.38
N ASP A 20 -10.31 11.66 0.43
CA ASP A 20 -9.84 12.53 1.49
C ASP A 20 -10.34 12.03 2.86
N ILE A 21 -9.41 11.86 3.79
CA ILE A 21 -9.66 11.45 5.17
C ILE A 21 -9.40 12.66 6.06
N ASP A 22 -10.46 13.21 6.63
CA ASP A 22 -10.37 14.29 7.62
C ASP A 22 -10.04 13.69 8.99
N THR A 23 -8.87 14.04 9.52
CA THR A 23 -8.39 13.58 10.83
C THR A 23 -8.42 14.69 11.88
N SER A 24 -9.14 15.79 11.61
CA SER A 24 -9.31 16.87 12.58
C SER A 24 -9.89 16.36 13.90
N GLY A 25 -9.27 16.77 15.01
CA GLY A 25 -9.63 16.33 16.35
C GLY A 25 -9.18 14.91 16.70
N TYR A 26 -8.23 14.34 15.94
CA TYR A 26 -7.53 13.11 16.30
C TYR A 26 -6.01 13.34 16.32
N SER A 27 -5.35 12.66 17.25
CA SER A 27 -3.89 12.56 17.36
C SER A 27 -3.44 11.09 17.43
N ASP A 28 -2.13 10.83 17.43
CA ASP A 28 -1.55 9.49 17.46
C ASP A 28 -2.11 8.59 16.33
N LEU A 29 -2.18 9.14 15.11
CA LEU A 29 -2.66 8.40 13.95
C LEU A 29 -1.78 7.19 13.64
N HIS A 30 -2.42 6.02 13.50
CA HIS A 30 -1.75 4.76 13.23
C HIS A 30 -2.50 3.94 12.20
N LEU A 31 -1.80 3.47 11.17
CA LEU A 31 -2.36 2.66 10.11
C LEU A 31 -1.88 1.21 10.22
N THR A 32 -2.82 0.28 10.11
CA THR A 32 -2.53 -1.15 9.97
C THR A 32 -3.25 -1.73 8.76
N PHE A 33 -2.61 -2.69 8.11
CA PHE A 33 -3.26 -3.49 7.07
C PHE A 33 -2.55 -4.84 6.94
N LYS A 34 -3.29 -5.83 6.43
CA LYS A 34 -2.74 -7.12 6.00
C LYS A 34 -2.35 -7.04 4.54
N HIS A 35 -1.29 -7.75 4.17
CA HIS A 35 -0.97 -7.97 2.76
C HIS A 35 -0.38 -9.35 2.51
N TYR A 36 -0.53 -9.83 1.27
CA TYR A 36 0.10 -11.07 0.83
C TYR A 36 0.28 -11.08 -0.69
N THR A 37 1.24 -11.88 -1.17
CA THR A 37 1.50 -12.10 -2.59
C THR A 37 1.32 -13.56 -3.00
N ILE A 38 0.93 -13.78 -4.25
CA ILE A 38 1.01 -15.08 -4.94
C ILE A 38 1.75 -14.83 -6.25
N GLY A 39 2.75 -15.65 -6.57
CA GLY A 39 3.51 -15.53 -7.80
C GLY A 39 4.64 -16.55 -7.90
N HIS A 40 5.27 -16.58 -9.07
CA HIS A 40 6.30 -17.57 -9.43
C HIS A 40 7.70 -16.96 -9.59
N ASP A 41 7.84 -15.75 -10.15
CA ASP A 41 9.12 -15.05 -10.40
C ASP A 41 9.13 -13.67 -9.75
N ILE A 42 9.80 -13.54 -8.60
CA ILE A 42 9.51 -12.47 -7.62
C ILE A 42 10.62 -11.40 -7.66
N ASP A 43 10.85 -10.79 -8.81
CA ASP A 43 11.77 -9.65 -8.92
C ASP A 43 11.25 -8.54 -9.86
N GLY A 44 11.81 -7.34 -9.69
CA GLY A 44 11.57 -6.21 -10.61
C GLY A 44 10.31 -5.37 -10.37
N TYR A 45 9.60 -5.58 -9.27
CA TYR A 45 8.52 -4.69 -8.82
C TYR A 45 8.70 -4.25 -7.35
N THR A 46 8.01 -3.18 -6.97
CA THR A 46 7.96 -2.69 -5.59
C THR A 46 6.52 -2.43 -5.16
N MET A 47 6.24 -2.69 -3.89
CA MET A 47 4.99 -2.36 -3.23
C MET A 47 5.28 -1.31 -2.17
N SER A 48 4.52 -0.22 -2.15
CA SER A 48 4.71 0.84 -1.16
C SER A 48 3.41 1.41 -0.62
N LEU A 49 3.52 2.08 0.53
CA LEU A 49 2.49 2.93 1.09
C LEU A 49 2.96 4.37 1.05
N GLU A 50 2.20 5.20 0.35
CA GLU A 50 2.46 6.62 0.21
C GLU A 50 1.31 7.44 0.81
N VAL A 51 1.62 8.59 1.43
CA VAL A 51 0.63 9.49 2.06
C VAL A 51 0.75 10.88 1.45
N SER A 52 -0.38 11.54 1.23
CA SER A 52 -0.47 12.89 0.70
C SER A 52 -1.38 13.75 1.58
N LYS A 53 -0.99 15.01 1.81
CA LYS A 53 -1.79 16.02 2.53
C LYS A 53 -2.23 17.22 1.69
N ASP A 54 -1.93 17.19 0.40
CA ASP A 54 -2.18 18.30 -0.53
C ASP A 54 -3.10 17.90 -1.69
N GLY A 55 -4.00 16.94 -1.42
CA GLY A 55 -4.95 16.43 -2.41
C GLY A 55 -4.30 15.56 -3.49
N GLY A 56 -3.11 15.01 -3.24
CA GLY A 56 -2.40 14.10 -4.13
C GLY A 56 -1.39 14.78 -5.06
N LEU A 57 -0.99 16.04 -4.80
CA LEU A 57 0.04 16.74 -5.57
C LEU A 57 1.45 16.23 -5.20
N THR A 58 1.69 15.97 -3.92
CA THR A 58 2.92 15.36 -3.40
C THR A 58 2.60 14.15 -2.52
N TRP A 59 3.56 13.22 -2.45
CA TRP A 59 3.40 11.92 -1.80
C TRP A 59 4.68 11.54 -1.03
N ASP A 60 4.55 11.31 0.26
CA ASP A 60 5.63 10.83 1.14
C ASP A 60 5.54 9.30 1.27
N SER A 61 6.67 8.60 1.21
CA SER A 61 6.71 7.12 1.31
C SER A 61 7.02 6.67 2.73
N TYR A 62 6.14 5.86 3.32
CA TYR A 62 6.27 5.36 4.70
C TYR A 62 6.69 3.89 4.76
N TRP A 63 6.32 3.11 3.75
CA TRP A 63 6.67 1.70 3.65
C TRP A 63 6.96 1.36 2.20
N SER A 64 7.98 0.55 1.97
CA SER A 64 8.30 0.03 0.64
C SER A 64 8.99 -1.32 0.75
N VAL A 65 8.58 -2.25 -0.09
CA VAL A 65 9.18 -3.58 -0.21
C VAL A 65 9.42 -3.92 -1.67
N ALA A 66 10.62 -4.41 -1.95
CA ALA A 66 10.97 -5.12 -3.18
C ALA A 66 11.11 -6.60 -2.78
N PRO A 67 10.04 -7.41 -2.92
CA PRO A 67 10.08 -8.79 -2.47
C PRO A 67 11.11 -9.58 -3.30
N THR A 68 11.67 -10.61 -2.67
CA THR A 68 12.51 -11.63 -3.33
C THR A 68 11.94 -13.04 -3.13
N ASP A 69 10.84 -13.14 -2.39
CA ASP A 69 10.04 -14.34 -2.13
C ASP A 69 8.58 -13.91 -1.89
N VAL A 70 7.65 -14.86 -1.84
CA VAL A 70 6.24 -14.60 -1.52
C VAL A 70 6.13 -14.01 -0.12
N ILE A 71 5.28 -13.01 0.05
CA ILE A 71 5.00 -12.38 1.34
C ILE A 71 3.67 -12.90 1.83
N GLY A 72 3.66 -13.47 3.03
CA GLY A 72 2.45 -14.03 3.62
C GLY A 72 1.78 -15.10 2.75
N SER A 73 0.56 -15.44 3.13
CA SER A 73 -0.34 -16.28 2.34
C SER A 73 -1.78 -15.92 2.66
N TRP A 74 -2.74 -16.48 1.94
CA TRP A 74 -4.16 -16.27 2.21
C TRP A 74 -4.55 -16.53 3.67
N ASP A 75 -4.07 -17.63 4.26
CA ASP A 75 -4.38 -18.03 5.65
C ASP A 75 -3.43 -17.42 6.69
N ALA A 76 -2.32 -16.83 6.25
CA ALA A 76 -1.32 -16.20 7.12
C ALA A 76 -0.70 -14.97 6.43
N PRO A 77 -1.46 -13.87 6.26
CA PRO A 77 -0.96 -12.66 5.64
C PRO A 77 0.02 -11.95 6.56
N ASP A 78 0.95 -11.21 5.96
CA ASP A 78 1.85 -10.35 6.70
C ASP A 78 1.12 -9.07 7.16
N ILE A 79 1.52 -8.50 8.29
CA ILE A 79 0.85 -7.33 8.90
C ILE A 79 1.80 -6.15 8.88
N VAL A 80 1.38 -5.09 8.20
CA VAL A 80 2.11 -3.82 8.16
C VAL A 80 1.47 -2.85 9.15
N SER A 81 2.32 -2.12 9.87
CA SER A 81 1.95 -1.20 10.95
C SER A 81 2.79 0.06 10.81
N ILE A 82 2.14 1.21 10.58
CA ILE A 82 2.78 2.47 10.22
C ILE A 82 2.26 3.56 11.15
N ASP A 83 3.19 4.26 11.79
CA ASP A 83 2.93 5.50 12.53
C ASP A 83 2.75 6.64 11.53
N LEU A 84 1.63 7.36 11.64
CA LEU A 84 1.24 8.48 10.79
C LEU A 84 1.02 9.76 11.60
N SER A 85 1.58 9.87 12.82
CA SER A 85 1.40 11.05 13.69
C SER A 85 1.84 12.38 13.05
N ASP A 86 2.71 12.32 12.03
CA ASP A 86 3.10 13.49 11.23
C ASP A 86 1.94 14.16 10.47
N TYR A 87 0.78 13.48 10.38
CA TYR A 87 -0.44 13.96 9.72
C TYR A 87 -1.61 14.17 10.69
N ASP A 88 -1.37 14.16 12.00
CA ASP A 88 -2.39 14.45 13.00
C ASP A 88 -3.10 15.77 12.70
N GLY A 89 -4.44 15.74 12.71
CA GLY A 89 -5.27 16.92 12.43
C GLY A 89 -5.32 17.38 10.97
N GLU A 90 -4.65 16.69 10.04
CA GLU A 90 -4.64 17.03 8.62
C GLU A 90 -5.80 16.36 7.85
N THR A 91 -6.00 16.79 6.60
CA THR A 91 -6.75 16.00 5.61
C THR A 91 -5.77 15.24 4.74
N LEU A 92 -5.84 13.91 4.74
CA LEU A 92 -4.87 13.05 4.06
C LEU A 92 -5.50 12.07 3.06
N ARG A 93 -4.70 11.63 2.10
CA ARG A 93 -4.97 10.47 1.24
C ARG A 93 -3.87 9.45 1.42
N ILE A 94 -4.25 8.18 1.45
CA ILE A 94 -3.32 7.04 1.52
C ILE A 94 -3.36 6.31 0.19
N ALA A 95 -2.20 5.94 -0.32
CA ALA A 95 -2.06 5.16 -1.54
C ALA A 95 -1.27 3.87 -1.28
N TRP A 96 -1.86 2.74 -1.64
CA TRP A 96 -1.11 1.49 -1.87
C TRP A 96 -0.66 1.49 -3.32
N VAL A 97 0.64 1.31 -3.50
CA VAL A 97 1.30 1.54 -4.77
C VAL A 97 1.99 0.26 -5.20
N PHE A 98 1.68 -0.18 -6.42
CA PHE A 98 2.38 -1.27 -7.09
C PHE A 98 3.17 -0.68 -8.26
N ASP A 99 4.49 -0.62 -8.15
CA ASP A 99 5.37 -0.12 -9.22
C ASP A 99 6.13 -1.27 -9.84
N CYS A 100 5.75 -1.59 -11.08
CA CYS A 100 6.28 -2.66 -11.88
C CYS A 100 6.86 -2.11 -13.20
N SER A 101 7.17 -0.81 -13.23
CA SER A 101 7.66 -0.11 -14.41
C SER A 101 9.02 -0.59 -14.92
N GLY A 102 9.81 -1.20 -14.04
CA GLY A 102 11.12 -1.79 -14.35
C GLY A 102 11.06 -3.20 -14.94
N LEU A 103 9.88 -3.81 -15.05
CA LEU A 103 9.73 -5.17 -15.54
C LEU A 103 9.94 -5.29 -17.05
N ILE A 104 10.71 -6.31 -17.43
CA ILE A 104 10.99 -6.68 -18.82
C ILE A 104 10.39 -8.06 -19.16
N VAL A 105 9.95 -8.82 -18.13
CA VAL A 105 9.35 -10.15 -18.28
C VAL A 105 7.83 -10.08 -18.20
N ASP A 106 7.18 -10.98 -18.94
CA ASP A 106 5.76 -11.23 -18.85
C ASP A 106 5.51 -12.08 -17.59
N ASP A 107 4.87 -11.50 -16.57
CA ASP A 107 4.24 -12.20 -15.42
C ASP A 107 5.09 -12.53 -14.16
N PRO A 108 5.67 -11.53 -13.45
CA PRO A 108 6.38 -11.78 -12.18
C PRO A 108 5.44 -11.92 -10.97
N LEU A 109 4.17 -11.54 -11.10
CA LEU A 109 3.25 -11.53 -9.98
C LEU A 109 1.83 -11.81 -10.43
N ASP A 110 1.30 -12.95 -10.01
CA ASP A 110 -0.10 -13.30 -10.22
C ASP A 110 -1.01 -12.40 -9.37
N PHE A 111 -0.57 -12.05 -8.16
CA PHE A 111 -1.45 -11.45 -7.17
C PHE A 111 -0.73 -10.68 -6.06
N TRP A 112 -1.19 -9.45 -5.77
CA TRP A 112 -0.96 -8.76 -4.49
C TRP A 112 -2.29 -8.37 -3.86
N GLY A 113 -2.56 -8.93 -2.67
CA GLY A 113 -3.75 -8.62 -1.88
C GLY A 113 -3.41 -7.71 -0.71
N ILE A 114 -4.30 -6.76 -0.45
CA ILE A 114 -4.34 -6.00 0.80
C ILE A 114 -5.71 -6.17 1.45
N ASP A 115 -5.75 -6.29 2.77
CA ASP A 115 -7.02 -6.44 3.48
C ASP A 115 -6.96 -5.91 4.92
N ASP A 116 -8.12 -5.86 5.58
CA ASP A 116 -8.26 -5.38 6.97
C ASP A 116 -7.53 -4.05 7.22
N ILE A 117 -7.76 -3.09 6.32
CA ILE A 117 -7.18 -1.75 6.43
C ILE A 117 -7.89 -1.01 7.57
N VAL A 118 -7.13 -0.60 8.58
CA VAL A 118 -7.62 0.13 9.73
C VAL A 118 -6.72 1.32 10.01
N LEU A 119 -7.29 2.53 9.94
CA LEU A 119 -6.70 3.76 10.45
C LEU A 119 -7.33 4.07 11.82
N THR A 120 -6.51 4.24 12.84
CA THR A 120 -6.94 4.62 14.19
C THR A 120 -6.29 5.94 14.60
N GLY A 121 -6.93 6.66 15.51
CA GLY A 121 -6.37 7.81 16.23
C GLY A 121 -7.05 7.97 17.59
N ILE A 122 -6.47 8.81 18.44
CA ILE A 122 -7.01 9.19 19.75
C ILE A 122 -7.77 10.51 19.60
N PRO A 123 -9.06 10.59 19.98
CA PRO A 123 -9.81 11.85 19.97
C PRO A 123 -9.19 12.89 20.92
N GLU A 124 -9.10 14.13 20.45
CA GLU A 124 -8.69 15.31 21.25
C GLU A 124 -9.83 15.91 22.08
#